data_AF-A0A822HTN1-F1
#
_entry.id   AF-A0A822HTN1-F1
#
_cell.length_a   1.000
_cell.length_b   1.000
_cell.length_c   1.000
_cell.angle_alpha   90.00
_cell.angle_beta   90.00
_cell.angle_gamma   90.00
#
_symmetry.space_group_name_H-M   'P 1'
#
loop_
_entity.id
_entity.type
_entity.pdbx_description
1 polymer ?
#
loop_
_entity_poly.entity_id
_entity_poly.type
_entity_poly.pdbx_seq_one_letter_code
_entity_poly.pdbx_strand_id
1 'polypeptide(L)'
;SKGDFEFNLVSCFPPTYKDRVNGARMDMAQAFADLKPGYVRLPGGNDLEGPTILERFIWNNTIDLLENRPGRRGTWAGYNTEGFGLIELLTFVEDIGATPVLAVYAGYSLDGKAVPQDELQPYIDEVIKELDFLTAYA
;
A
#
# COMPACT_ATOMS: atom_id res chain seq x y z
N SER A 1 -21.28 -31.37 19.58
CA SER A 1 -19.97 -31.18 20.25
C SER A 1 -19.88 -29.74 20.71
N LYS A 2 -19.41 -29.48 21.93
CA LYS A 2 -19.04 -28.13 22.39
C LYS A 2 -17.51 -28.08 22.39
N GLY A 3 -16.93 -27.20 21.58
CA GLY A 3 -15.49 -27.00 21.48
C GLY A 3 -15.23 -25.55 21.13
N ASP A 4 -14.09 -25.03 21.59
CA ASP A 4 -13.64 -23.68 21.30
C ASP A 4 -12.80 -23.70 20.02
N PHE A 5 -13.03 -22.73 19.13
CA PHE A 5 -12.33 -22.61 17.85
C PHE A 5 -11.79 -21.20 17.71
N GLU A 6 -10.54 -21.08 17.25
CA GLU A 6 -9.87 -19.81 16.97
C GLU A 6 -9.75 -19.63 15.46
N PHE A 7 -10.16 -18.46 14.97
CA PHE A 7 -10.08 -18.10 13.56
C PHE A 7 -9.24 -16.84 13.44
N ASN A 8 -8.35 -16.80 12.45
CA ASN A 8 -7.60 -15.62 12.08
C ASN A 8 -7.55 -15.51 10.55
N LEU A 9 -7.33 -14.30 10.04
CA LEU A 9 -7.21 -13.98 8.61
C LEU A 9 -8.32 -14.58 7.75
N VAL A 10 -9.57 -14.24 8.07
CA VAL A 10 -10.72 -14.64 7.25
C VAL A 10 -10.75 -13.78 5.98
N SER A 11 -10.70 -14.43 4.82
CA SER A 11 -10.69 -13.77 3.51
C SER A 11 -11.65 -14.45 2.53
N CYS A 12 -12.33 -13.66 1.71
CA CYS A 12 -13.24 -14.13 0.67
C CYS A 12 -13.19 -13.15 -0.50
N PHE A 13 -12.72 -13.61 -1.66
CA PHE A 13 -12.59 -12.80 -2.87
C PHE A 13 -13.54 -13.31 -3.96
N PRO A 14 -14.28 -12.42 -4.65
CA PRO A 14 -14.86 -12.74 -5.95
C PRO A 14 -13.76 -12.80 -7.02
N PRO A 15 -14.09 -13.13 -8.29
CA PRO A 15 -13.18 -12.87 -9.40
C PRO A 15 -12.71 -11.41 -9.40
N THR A 16 -11.43 -11.22 -9.64
CA THR A 16 -10.74 -9.93 -9.59
C THR A 16 -10.43 -9.44 -11.01
N TYR A 17 -10.18 -8.15 -11.14
CA TYR A 17 -9.81 -7.56 -12.41
C TYR A 17 -8.54 -8.22 -12.98
N LYS A 18 -8.61 -8.62 -14.25
CA LYS A 18 -7.57 -9.40 -14.96
C LYS A 18 -7.08 -10.65 -14.20
N ASP A 19 -7.97 -11.29 -13.43
CA ASP A 19 -7.68 -12.53 -12.70
C ASP A 19 -6.48 -12.43 -11.74
N ARG A 20 -6.19 -11.22 -11.23
CA ARG A 20 -5.08 -10.98 -10.29
C ARG A 20 -5.40 -11.55 -8.91
N VAL A 21 -4.55 -12.43 -8.41
CA VAL A 21 -4.61 -12.87 -7.01
C VAL A 21 -4.48 -11.65 -6.09
N ASN A 22 -5.32 -11.54 -5.06
CA ASN A 22 -5.37 -10.37 -4.17
C ASN A 22 -5.63 -9.04 -4.91
N GLY A 23 -6.32 -9.11 -6.05
CA GLY A 23 -6.50 -8.00 -6.98
C GLY A 23 -7.71 -7.11 -6.72
N ALA A 24 -7.85 -6.12 -7.61
CA ALA A 24 -8.93 -5.13 -7.53
C ALA A 24 -10.29 -5.72 -7.90
N ARG A 25 -11.35 -5.14 -7.32
CA ARG A 25 -12.75 -5.43 -7.68
C ARG A 25 -13.03 -5.03 -9.14
N MET A 26 -13.63 -5.94 -9.90
CA MET A 26 -13.77 -5.83 -11.36
C MET A 26 -14.47 -4.55 -11.85
N ASP A 27 -15.64 -4.22 -11.29
CA ASP A 27 -16.46 -3.08 -11.73
C ASP A 27 -15.75 -1.73 -11.49
N MET A 28 -15.13 -1.58 -10.32
CA MET A 28 -14.34 -0.39 -9.98
C MET A 28 -13.10 -0.26 -10.87
N ALA A 29 -12.37 -1.36 -11.05
CA ALA A 29 -11.19 -1.37 -11.90
C ALA A 29 -11.51 -1.02 -13.36
N GLN A 30 -12.60 -1.57 -13.90
CA GLN A 30 -13.06 -1.22 -15.25
C GLN A 30 -13.44 0.25 -15.35
N ALA A 31 -14.15 0.80 -14.36
CA ALA A 31 -14.50 2.22 -14.34
C ALA A 31 -13.24 3.11 -14.36
N PHE A 32 -12.18 2.75 -13.64
CA PHE A 32 -10.90 3.47 -13.70
C PHE A 32 -10.20 3.32 -15.06
N ALA A 33 -10.19 2.13 -15.66
CA ALA A 33 -9.62 1.90 -16.99
C ALA A 33 -10.34 2.70 -18.08
N ASP A 34 -11.67 2.81 -17.99
CA ASP A 34 -12.49 3.55 -18.97
C ASP A 34 -12.21 5.05 -18.96
N LEU A 35 -11.68 5.62 -17.87
CA LEU A 35 -11.19 7.00 -17.81
C LEU A 35 -9.95 7.23 -18.69
N LYS A 36 -9.23 6.16 -19.05
CA LYS A 36 -7.95 6.19 -19.79
C LYS A 36 -6.93 7.15 -19.16
N PRO A 37 -6.61 7.00 -17.86
CA PRO A 37 -5.67 7.90 -17.21
C PRO A 37 -4.27 7.74 -17.78
N GLY A 38 -3.55 8.84 -17.98
CA GLY A 38 -2.13 8.79 -18.35
C GLY A 38 -1.25 8.35 -17.18
N TYR A 39 -1.60 8.79 -15.96
CA TYR A 39 -0.82 8.55 -14.75
C TYR A 39 -1.73 8.37 -13.53
N VAL A 40 -1.25 7.63 -12.53
CA VAL A 40 -1.89 7.53 -11.21
C VAL A 40 -0.83 7.69 -10.13
N ARG A 41 -1.06 8.63 -9.21
CA ARG A 41 -0.17 8.86 -8.05
C ARG A 41 -0.53 7.92 -6.90
N LEU A 42 0.46 7.26 -6.31
CA LEU A 42 0.29 6.28 -5.23
C LEU A 42 1.60 6.03 -4.43
N PRO A 43 1.53 5.40 -3.26
CA PRO A 43 0.44 5.60 -2.31
C PRO A 43 0.45 7.07 -1.89
N GLY A 44 -0.67 7.63 -1.42
CA GLY A 44 -0.61 9.07 -1.22
C GLY A 44 -1.80 9.81 -0.72
N GLY A 45 -1.56 11.12 -0.80
CA GLY A 45 -2.13 12.10 0.11
C GLY A 45 -1.67 11.84 1.54
N ASN A 46 -2.46 12.35 2.46
CA ASN A 46 -2.32 12.19 3.90
C ASN A 46 -2.15 10.73 4.37
N ASP A 47 -2.54 9.73 3.56
CA ASP A 47 -2.42 8.31 3.94
C ASP A 47 -0.99 7.76 3.82
N LEU A 48 -0.12 8.39 3.01
CA LEU A 48 1.33 8.14 2.99
C LEU A 48 1.99 8.64 4.28
N GLU A 49 1.63 9.86 4.69
CA GLU A 49 2.19 10.56 5.85
C GLU A 49 1.84 9.87 7.17
N GLY A 50 0.62 9.33 7.24
CA GLY A 50 0.08 8.67 8.42
C GLY A 50 -0.29 9.63 9.57
N PRO A 51 -1.06 9.15 10.56
CA PRO A 51 -1.36 9.92 11.76
C PRO A 51 -0.12 10.28 12.59
N THR A 52 0.88 9.40 12.59
CA THR A 52 2.17 9.55 13.28
C THR A 52 3.28 8.90 12.45
N ILE A 53 4.55 9.21 12.75
CA ILE A 53 5.71 8.63 12.06
C ILE A 53 5.71 7.09 12.09
N LEU A 54 5.18 6.50 13.17
CA LEU A 54 5.05 5.04 13.34
C LEU A 54 3.88 4.44 12.55
N GLU A 55 2.90 5.26 12.15
CA GLU A 55 1.68 4.86 11.45
C GLU A 55 1.64 5.35 9.99
N ARG A 56 2.78 5.83 9.48
CA ARG A 56 3.01 6.13 8.06
C ARG A 56 2.83 4.88 7.20
N PHE A 57 2.75 5.07 5.89
CA PHE A 57 2.90 3.96 4.95
C PHE A 57 4.36 3.45 4.97
N ILE A 58 4.54 2.16 5.29
CA ILE A 58 5.83 1.46 5.34
C ILE A 58 5.79 0.38 4.29
N TRP A 59 6.44 0.61 3.14
CA TRP A 59 6.25 -0.19 1.93
C TRP A 59 6.50 -1.70 2.14
N ASN A 60 7.53 -2.05 2.90
CA ASN A 60 7.92 -3.44 3.13
C ASN A 60 6.95 -4.19 4.05
N ASN A 61 6.08 -3.49 4.80
CA ASN A 61 4.98 -4.11 5.56
C ASN A 61 3.80 -4.51 4.65
N THR A 62 3.88 -4.23 3.34
CA THR A 62 2.76 -4.39 2.40
C THR A 62 3.01 -5.43 1.31
N ILE A 63 4.17 -6.10 1.32
CA ILE A 63 4.59 -6.97 0.20
C ILE A 63 4.71 -8.46 0.55
N ASP A 64 4.69 -8.82 1.84
CA ASP A 64 4.77 -10.21 2.27
C ASP A 64 3.40 -10.92 2.15
N LEU A 65 3.31 -12.18 2.55
CA LEU A 65 2.05 -12.90 2.75
C LEU A 65 1.11 -12.10 3.66
N LEU A 66 -0.20 -12.15 3.37
CA LEU A 66 -1.21 -11.37 4.11
C LEU A 66 -1.18 -11.62 5.62
N GLU A 67 -0.83 -12.83 6.07
CA GLU A 67 -0.67 -13.18 7.49
C GLU A 67 0.48 -12.44 8.19
N ASN A 68 1.47 -11.99 7.43
CA ASN A 68 2.62 -11.24 7.93
C ASN A 68 2.47 -9.73 7.75
N ARG A 69 1.41 -9.26 7.07
CA ARG A 69 1.15 -7.82 6.91
C ARG A 69 0.48 -7.30 8.19
N PRO A 70 1.15 -6.47 8.99
CA PRO A 70 0.58 -6.04 10.27
C PRO A 70 -0.64 -5.13 10.08
N GLY A 71 -0.76 -4.47 8.93
CA GLY A 71 -1.68 -3.36 8.75
C GLY A 71 -1.22 -2.11 9.51
N ARG A 72 -2.03 -1.05 9.48
CA ARG A 72 -1.80 0.18 10.26
C ARG A 72 -3.10 0.96 10.42
N ARG A 73 -3.12 1.89 11.38
CA ARG A 73 -4.19 2.88 11.45
C ARG A 73 -4.10 3.81 10.24
N GLY A 74 -5.17 3.88 9.45
CA GLY A 74 -5.25 4.77 8.30
C GLY A 74 -5.48 6.22 8.72
N THR A 75 -5.22 7.15 7.83
CA THR A 75 -5.36 8.58 8.13
C THR A 75 -6.81 9.07 8.07
N TRP A 76 -7.63 8.49 7.20
CA TRP A 76 -8.98 8.97 6.94
C TRP A 76 -10.02 8.30 7.83
N ALA A 77 -10.18 6.99 7.67
CA ALA A 77 -11.08 6.20 8.49
C ALA A 77 -10.56 4.77 8.65
N GLY A 78 -10.54 4.30 9.88
CA GLY A 78 -10.36 2.89 10.21
C GLY A 78 -8.92 2.39 10.10
N TYR A 79 -8.83 1.12 9.72
CA TYR A 79 -7.59 0.33 9.71
C TYR A 79 -7.30 -0.08 8.28
N ASN A 80 -6.09 0.22 7.82
CA ASN A 80 -5.59 -0.31 6.57
C ASN A 80 -5.01 -1.68 6.84
N THR A 81 -5.56 -2.71 6.21
CA THR A 81 -5.03 -4.08 6.30
C THR A 81 -3.68 -4.24 5.60
N GLU A 82 -3.33 -3.27 4.74
CA GLU A 82 -2.21 -3.34 3.79
C GLU A 82 -2.31 -4.54 2.83
N GLY A 83 -3.52 -5.10 2.67
CA GLY A 83 -3.80 -6.16 1.70
C GLY A 83 -3.73 -5.67 0.26
N PHE A 84 -4.10 -4.41 -0.01
CA PHE A 84 -3.86 -3.77 -1.30
C PHE A 84 -2.59 -2.90 -1.20
N GLY A 85 -1.46 -3.58 -1.12
CA GLY A 85 -0.15 -3.01 -0.81
C GLY A 85 0.58 -2.46 -2.03
N LEU A 86 1.90 -2.24 -1.90
CA LEU A 86 2.72 -1.61 -2.95
C LEU A 86 2.61 -2.35 -4.30
N ILE A 87 2.77 -3.68 -4.31
CA ILE A 87 2.73 -4.47 -5.55
C ILE A 87 1.32 -4.50 -6.14
N GLU A 88 0.29 -4.65 -5.32
CA GLU A 88 -1.09 -4.64 -5.80
C GLU A 88 -1.48 -3.27 -6.40
N LEU A 89 -1.08 -2.17 -5.76
CA LEU A 89 -1.31 -0.81 -6.27
C LEU A 89 -0.61 -0.56 -7.60
N LEU A 90 0.69 -0.90 -7.71
CA LEU A 90 1.46 -0.70 -8.94
C LEU A 90 0.90 -1.55 -10.08
N THR A 91 0.67 -2.84 -9.82
CA THR A 91 0.09 -3.78 -10.81
C THR A 91 -1.27 -3.30 -11.28
N PHE A 92 -2.10 -2.79 -10.37
CA PHE A 92 -3.42 -2.25 -10.72
C PHE A 92 -3.31 -1.07 -11.68
N VAL A 93 -2.39 -0.14 -11.44
CA VAL A 93 -2.19 1.03 -12.29
C VAL A 93 -1.72 0.64 -13.69
N GLU A 94 -0.79 -0.31 -13.79
CA GLU A 94 -0.39 -0.88 -15.07
C GLU A 94 -1.56 -1.59 -15.75
N ASP A 95 -2.38 -2.31 -14.98
CA ASP A 95 -3.49 -3.07 -15.52
C ASP A 95 -4.61 -2.22 -16.10
N ILE A 96 -4.82 -1.01 -15.58
CA ILE A 96 -5.75 -0.03 -16.15
C ILE A 96 -5.12 0.80 -17.28
N GLY A 97 -3.88 0.52 -17.66
CA GLY A 97 -3.19 1.15 -18.78
C GLY A 97 -2.57 2.51 -18.47
N ALA A 98 -2.26 2.78 -17.20
CA ALA A 98 -1.66 4.04 -16.75
C ALA A 98 -0.24 3.85 -16.23
N THR A 99 0.50 4.96 -16.10
CA THR A 99 1.83 4.96 -15.48
C THR A 99 1.75 5.29 -13.99
N PRO A 100 2.33 4.46 -13.10
CA PRO A 100 2.38 4.78 -11.68
C PRO A 100 3.35 5.93 -11.40
N VAL A 101 2.94 6.84 -10.51
CA VAL A 101 3.79 7.90 -9.95
C VAL A 101 3.93 7.65 -8.46
N LEU A 102 5.05 7.05 -8.09
CA LEU A 102 5.34 6.68 -6.70
C LEU A 102 5.61 7.91 -5.84
N ALA A 103 4.94 8.01 -4.69
CA ALA A 103 5.31 8.90 -3.61
C ALA A 103 6.02 8.12 -2.51
N VAL A 104 7.04 8.73 -1.93
CA VAL A 104 7.88 8.14 -0.89
C VAL A 104 7.78 8.95 0.39
N TYR A 105 7.88 8.29 1.54
CA TYR A 105 7.79 8.99 2.81
C TYR A 105 8.99 9.90 3.04
N ALA A 106 8.73 11.16 3.43
CA ALA A 106 9.74 12.22 3.51
C ALA A 106 10.03 12.69 4.95
N GLY A 107 9.70 11.87 5.96
CA GLY A 107 10.02 12.20 7.35
C GLY A 107 9.05 13.15 8.04
N TYR A 108 7.81 13.29 7.57
CA TYR A 108 6.78 14.13 8.19
C TYR A 108 5.44 13.40 8.30
N SER A 109 4.76 13.58 9.43
CA SER A 109 3.43 13.01 9.70
C SER A 109 2.44 14.06 10.21
N LEU A 110 1.16 13.69 10.19
CA LEU A 110 0.05 14.63 10.39
C LEU A 110 -0.19 15.06 11.83
N ASP A 111 0.53 14.47 12.79
CA ASP A 111 0.64 15.01 14.15
C ASP A 111 1.58 16.22 14.24
N GLY A 112 2.06 16.71 13.09
CA GLY A 112 2.90 17.91 12.99
C GLY A 112 4.37 17.65 13.26
N LYS A 113 4.78 16.39 13.40
CA LYS A 113 6.18 16.03 13.69
C LYS A 113 6.96 15.76 12.42
N ALA A 114 8.17 16.29 12.39
CA ALA A 114 9.19 15.94 11.43
C ALA A 114 10.29 15.13 12.13
N VAL A 115 10.84 14.15 11.44
CA VAL A 115 12.05 13.45 11.85
C VAL A 115 13.21 14.46 11.90
N PRO A 116 13.98 14.52 13.00
CA PRO A 116 15.19 15.36 13.06
C PRO A 116 16.16 15.05 11.91
N GLN A 117 16.85 16.06 11.41
CA GLN A 117 17.74 15.91 10.26
C GLN A 117 18.84 14.85 10.46
N ASP A 118 19.37 14.75 11.68
CA ASP A 118 20.38 13.77 12.10
C ASP A 118 19.82 12.36 12.32
N GLU A 119 18.49 12.20 12.34
CA GLU A 119 17.79 10.92 12.46
C GLU A 119 17.11 10.47 11.15
N LEU A 120 17.31 11.20 10.05
CA LEU A 120 16.63 10.95 8.78
C LEU A 120 17.17 9.74 8.02
N GLN A 121 18.42 9.33 8.29
CA GLN A 121 19.12 8.29 7.52
C GLN A 121 18.35 6.96 7.37
N PRO A 122 17.72 6.39 8.43
CA PRO A 122 16.97 5.14 8.28
C PRO A 122 15.79 5.25 7.30
N TYR A 123 15.15 6.43 7.21
CA TYR A 123 14.04 6.67 6.29
C TYR A 123 14.53 6.84 4.85
N ILE A 124 15.70 7.47 4.67
CA ILE A 124 16.37 7.55 3.36
C ILE A 124 16.72 6.13 2.88
N ASP A 125 17.31 5.30 3.76
CA ASP A 125 17.66 3.92 3.44
C ASP A 125 16.41 3.07 3.11
N GLU A 126 15.29 3.31 3.80
CA GLU A 126 14.01 2.66 3.51
C GLU A 126 13.50 3.00 2.11
N VAL A 127 13.58 4.27 1.70
CA VAL A 127 13.19 4.73 0.37
C VAL A 127 14.12 4.18 -0.71
N ILE A 128 15.44 4.15 -0.47
CA ILE A 128 16.39 3.55 -1.40
C ILE A 128 16.04 2.06 -1.61
N LYS A 129 15.76 1.32 -0.53
CA LYS A 129 15.36 -0.09 -0.65
C LYS A 129 14.02 -0.27 -1.37
N GLU A 130 13.06 0.63 -1.19
CA GLU A 130 11.80 0.62 -1.94
C GLU A 130 12.06 0.76 -3.44
N LEU A 131 12.89 1.74 -3.83
CA LEU A 131 13.25 1.98 -5.22
C LEU A 131 14.05 0.82 -5.81
N ASP A 132 15.04 0.29 -5.07
CA ASP A 132 15.82 -0.87 -5.48
C ASP A 132 14.90 -2.09 -5.69
N PHE A 133 13.97 -2.36 -4.77
CA PHE A 133 13.01 -3.46 -4.90
C PHE A 133 12.17 -3.35 -6.18
N LEU A 134 11.74 -2.15 -6.54
CA LEU A 134 10.91 -1.90 -7.72
C LEU A 134 11.70 -1.87 -9.04
N THR A 135 13.00 -1.58 -8.99
CA THR A 135 13.79 -1.32 -10.20
C THR A 135 14.94 -2.31 -10.43
N ALA A 136 15.27 -3.18 -9.48
CA ALA A 136 16.42 -4.10 -9.55
C ALA A 136 16.37 -5.11 -10.72
N TYR A 137 15.26 -5.21 -11.44
CA TYR A 137 15.10 -6.10 -12.60
C TYR A 137 14.59 -5.37 -13.85
N ALA A 138 14.61 -4.03 -13.86
CA ALA A 138 14.27 -3.21 -15.02
C ALA A 138 15.42 -3.10 -16.03
#